data_AF-A0A7S0PWX4-F1
#
_entry.id   AF-A0A7S0PWX4-F1
#
_cell.length_a   1.000
_cell.length_b   1.000
_cell.length_c   1.000
_cell.angle_alpha   90.00
_cell.angle_beta   90.00
_cell.angle_gamma   90.00
#
_symmetry.space_group_name_H-M   'P 1'
#
loop_
_entity.id
_entity.type
_entity.pdbx_description
1 polymer ?
#
loop_
_entity_poly.entity_id
_entity_poly.type
_entity_poly.pdbx_seq_one_letter_code
_entity_poly.pdbx_strand_id
1 'polypeptide(L)'
;AVIDTLASRDILKVGVGVDDDAIDLWLHHGLEVNGRCDLAAISSKPRAGHMKSLRTLTDELLGVKLDKSSSLTLTNWAKRQLSEAELTYAALDAWAGRACYDGMRQRAAATGDVDGASMVRTGDGLSCAELYAYR
;
A
#
# COMPACT_ATOMS: atom_id res chain seq x y z
N ALA A 1 20.08 4.29 4.01
CA ALA A 1 19.37 4.36 2.72
C ALA A 1 17.94 3.84 2.83
N VAL A 2 17.67 2.53 2.86
CA VAL A 2 16.27 2.01 2.96
C VAL A 2 15.64 2.31 4.32
N ILE A 3 16.37 2.13 5.42
CA ILE A 3 15.89 2.43 6.77
C ILE A 3 15.47 3.90 6.88
N ASP A 4 16.32 4.83 6.43
CA ASP A 4 16.02 6.26 6.45
C ASP A 4 14.80 6.60 5.59
N THR A 5 14.64 5.94 4.44
CA THR A 5 13.46 6.09 3.58
C THR A 5 12.17 5.61 4.27
N LEU A 6 12.22 4.47 4.96
CA LEU A 6 11.08 3.94 5.70
C LEU A 6 10.71 4.88 6.87
N ALA A 7 11.70 5.36 7.62
CA ALA A 7 11.48 6.23 8.76
C ALA A 7 11.11 7.68 8.40
N SER A 8 11.40 8.14 7.17
CA SER A 8 11.10 9.51 6.75
C SER A 8 9.59 9.78 6.64
N ARG A 9 9.12 10.88 7.23
CA ARG A 9 7.73 11.38 7.09
C ARG A 9 7.51 12.12 5.76
N ASP A 10 8.57 12.59 5.13
CA ASP A 10 8.52 13.35 3.88
C ASP A 10 8.38 12.44 2.65
N ILE A 11 8.59 11.13 2.83
CA ILE A 11 8.48 10.13 1.77
C ILE A 11 7.25 9.26 2.05
N LEU A 12 6.23 9.33 1.19
CA LEU A 12 5.04 8.52 1.35
C LEU A 12 5.32 7.04 1.03
N LYS A 13 4.86 6.14 1.90
CA LYS A 13 4.78 4.69 1.66
C LYS A 13 3.34 4.36 1.29
N VAL A 14 3.11 4.09 0.00
CA VAL A 14 1.78 3.91 -0.59
C VAL A 14 1.56 2.44 -0.96
N GLY A 15 0.37 1.91 -0.69
CA GLY A 15 0.03 0.52 -0.95
C GLY A 15 -1.30 0.12 -0.30
N VAL A 16 -1.61 -1.17 -0.28
CA VAL A 16 -2.79 -1.71 0.42
C VAL A 16 -2.29 -2.62 1.53
N GLY A 17 -2.71 -2.39 2.77
CA GLY A 17 -2.21 -3.10 3.95
C GLY A 17 -0.89 -2.53 4.49
N VAL A 18 -0.53 -1.29 4.13
CA VAL A 18 0.77 -0.70 4.50
C VAL A 18 0.90 -0.53 6.00
N ASP A 19 -0.20 -0.25 6.69
CA ASP A 19 -0.22 -0.12 8.15
C ASP A 19 0.07 -1.46 8.83
N ASP A 20 -0.46 -2.57 8.32
CA ASP A 20 -0.17 -3.91 8.83
C ASP A 20 1.31 -4.27 8.59
N ASP A 21 1.83 -4.02 7.38
CA ASP A 21 3.24 -4.24 7.04
C ASP A 21 4.19 -3.41 7.92
N ALA A 22 3.81 -2.17 8.23
CA ALA A 22 4.57 -1.28 9.11
C ALA A 22 4.63 -1.78 10.54
N ILE A 23 3.51 -2.30 11.06
CA ILE A 23 3.45 -2.94 12.38
C ILE A 23 4.37 -4.16 12.40
N ASP A 24 4.31 -5.02 11.39
CA ASP A 24 5.13 -6.24 11.32
C ASP A 24 6.62 -5.90 11.26
N LEU A 25 7.01 -4.93 10.42
CA LEU A 25 8.39 -4.45 10.34
C LEU A 25 8.88 -3.86 11.67
N TRP A 26 8.01 -3.15 12.40
CA TRP A 26 8.35 -2.62 13.71
C TRP A 26 8.48 -3.72 14.77
N LEU A 27 7.51 -4.63 14.88
CA LEU A 27 7.52 -5.71 15.87
C LEU A 27 8.70 -6.68 15.68
N HIS A 28 9.01 -7.02 14.43
CA HIS A 28 10.01 -8.05 14.12
C HIS A 28 11.42 -7.48 13.93
N HIS A 29 11.54 -6.22 13.53
CA HIS A 29 12.83 -5.63 13.14
C HIS A 29 13.12 -4.27 13.78
N GLY A 30 12.21 -3.71 14.58
CA GLY A 30 12.37 -2.38 15.18
C GLY A 30 12.40 -1.25 14.16
N LEU A 31 11.92 -1.50 12.94
CA LEU A 31 11.96 -0.53 11.85
C LEU A 31 10.73 0.37 11.91
N GLU A 32 10.97 1.67 12.11
CA GLU A 32 9.92 2.67 12.01
C GLU A 32 9.57 2.91 10.54
N VAL A 33 8.28 2.87 10.22
CA VAL A 33 7.77 3.15 8.87
C VAL A 33 6.80 4.31 8.98
N ASN A 34 7.21 5.55 8.74
CA ASN A 34 6.35 6.74 8.89
C ASN A 34 5.75 7.20 7.55
N GLY A 35 4.76 8.10 7.51
CA GLY A 35 4.27 8.65 6.24
C GLY A 35 3.59 7.59 5.37
N ARG A 36 2.85 6.69 6.00
CA ARG A 36 2.12 5.60 5.36
C ARG A 36 0.83 6.14 4.77
N CYS A 37 0.42 5.56 3.65
CA CYS A 37 -0.78 5.94 2.94
C CYS A 37 -1.45 4.66 2.44
N ASP A 38 -2.37 4.15 3.26
CA ASP A 38 -3.14 2.96 2.91
C ASP A 38 -4.23 3.31 1.90
N LEU A 39 -4.07 2.80 0.69
CA LEU A 39 -4.95 3.05 -0.45
C LEU A 39 -6.34 2.48 -0.22
N ALA A 40 -6.47 1.36 0.50
CA ALA A 40 -7.76 0.77 0.78
C ALA A 40 -8.55 1.63 1.76
N ALA A 41 -7.89 2.25 2.74
CA ALA A 41 -8.51 3.19 3.67
C ALA A 41 -9.01 4.48 2.98
N ILE A 42 -8.26 5.01 2.01
CA ILE A 42 -8.61 6.26 1.32
C ILE A 42 -9.48 6.08 0.06
N SER A 43 -9.63 4.87 -0.47
CA SER A 43 -10.36 4.57 -1.73
C SER A 43 -11.89 4.76 -1.68
N SER A 44 -12.41 5.46 -0.65
CA SER A 44 -13.78 5.93 -0.43
C SER A 44 -14.82 4.89 0.01
N LYS A 45 -15.88 5.44 0.66
CA LYS A 45 -16.75 4.84 1.68
C LYS A 45 -17.04 3.35 1.52
N PRO A 46 -16.83 2.54 2.58
CA PRO A 46 -17.14 1.11 2.55
C PRO A 46 -18.60 0.92 2.15
N ARG A 47 -18.85 0.48 0.92
CA ARG A 47 -20.10 -0.22 0.66
C ARG A 47 -19.98 -1.53 1.43
N ALA A 48 -20.68 -1.60 2.56
CA ALA A 48 -20.75 -2.76 3.45
C ALA A 48 -19.48 -3.12 4.25
N GLY A 49 -18.58 -2.17 4.54
CA GLY A 49 -17.45 -2.42 5.45
C GLY A 49 -16.25 -3.16 4.85
N HIS A 50 -16.23 -3.40 3.53
CA HIS A 50 -15.12 -4.09 2.87
C HIS A 50 -14.07 -3.11 2.32
N MET A 51 -12.83 -3.22 2.80
CA MET A 51 -11.66 -2.54 2.24
C MET A 51 -11.35 -3.10 0.84
N LYS A 52 -10.99 -2.24 -0.11
CA LYS A 52 -10.68 -2.67 -1.47
C LYS A 52 -9.30 -3.30 -1.54
N SER A 53 -9.21 -4.46 -2.19
CA SER A 53 -7.92 -5.10 -2.45
C SER A 53 -7.11 -4.32 -3.50
N LEU A 54 -5.78 -4.46 -3.51
CA LEU A 54 -4.94 -3.87 -4.54
C LEU A 54 -5.34 -4.32 -5.95
N ARG A 55 -5.76 -5.59 -6.11
CA ARG A 55 -6.26 -6.11 -7.38
C ARG A 55 -7.50 -5.34 -7.86
N THR A 56 -8.45 -5.10 -6.96
CA THR A 56 -9.67 -4.32 -7.23
C THR A 56 -9.32 -2.89 -7.62
N LEU A 57 -8.45 -2.23 -6.85
CA LEU A 57 -8.03 -0.86 -7.15
C LEU A 57 -7.32 -0.75 -8.49
N THR A 58 -6.44 -1.69 -8.80
CA THR A 58 -5.69 -1.71 -10.06
C THR A 58 -6.63 -1.87 -11.26
N ASP A 59 -7.63 -2.75 -11.16
CA ASP A 59 -8.64 -2.94 -12.21
C ASP A 59 -9.51 -1.66 -12.38
N GLU A 60 -10.01 -1.10 -11.28
CA GLU A 60 -10.88 0.09 -11.32
C GLU A 60 -10.18 1.37 -11.78
N LEU A 61 -8.91 1.56 -11.41
CA LEU A 61 -8.15 2.78 -11.69
C LEU A 61 -7.38 2.71 -13.00
N LEU A 62 -6.83 1.53 -13.32
CA LEU A 62 -5.88 1.36 -14.42
C LEU A 62 -6.39 0.40 -15.51
N GLY A 63 -7.49 -0.32 -15.28
CA GLY A 63 -7.98 -1.36 -16.20
C GLY A 63 -7.09 -2.59 -16.29
N VAL A 64 -6.20 -2.79 -15.31
CA VAL A 64 -5.22 -3.88 -15.29
C VAL A 64 -5.57 -4.89 -14.19
N LYS A 65 -5.64 -6.17 -14.57
CA LYS A 65 -5.90 -7.27 -13.64
C LYS A 65 -4.60 -7.88 -13.16
N LEU A 66 -4.31 -7.74 -11.86
CA LEU A 66 -3.19 -8.42 -11.22
C LEU A 66 -3.48 -9.92 -11.08
N ASP A 67 -2.48 -10.75 -11.40
CA ASP A 67 -2.49 -12.17 -11.04
C ASP A 67 -2.13 -12.31 -9.56
N LYS A 68 -3.10 -12.78 -8.78
CA LYS A 68 -2.96 -13.11 -7.36
C LYS A 68 -3.33 -14.57 -7.10
N SER A 69 -3.01 -15.46 -8.04
CA SER A 69 -3.20 -16.91 -7.87
C SER A 69 -2.46 -17.43 -6.63
N SER A 70 -3.06 -18.38 -5.91
CA SER A 70 -2.44 -18.98 -4.72
C SER A 70 -1.12 -19.67 -5.04
N SER A 71 -0.96 -20.17 -6.27
CA SER A 71 0.28 -20.72 -6.80
C SER A 71 1.43 -19.71 -6.89
N LEU A 72 1.15 -18.41 -6.87
CA LEU A 72 2.14 -17.33 -6.84
C LEU A 72 2.20 -16.64 -5.47
N THR A 73 1.07 -16.41 -4.82
CA THR A 73 1.04 -15.65 -3.55
C THR A 73 1.46 -16.48 -2.34
N LEU A 74 1.23 -17.80 -2.37
CA LEU A 74 1.50 -18.72 -1.26
C LEU A 74 2.72 -19.63 -1.52
N THR A 75 3.66 -19.19 -2.37
CA THR A 75 4.94 -19.87 -2.56
C THR A 75 5.82 -19.78 -1.31
N ASN A 76 6.89 -20.58 -1.25
CA ASN A 76 7.90 -20.44 -0.20
C ASN A 76 8.76 -19.18 -0.42
N TRP A 77 8.35 -18.06 0.15
CA TRP A 77 9.06 -16.77 0.10
C TRP A 77 10.38 -16.74 0.87
N ALA A 78 10.65 -17.75 1.72
CA ALA A 78 11.90 -17.84 2.48
C ALA A 78 13.03 -18.52 1.67
N LYS A 79 12.77 -19.02 0.46
CA LYS A 79 13.80 -19.67 -0.35
C LYS A 79 14.80 -18.63 -0.87
N ARG A 80 16.08 -19.05 -0.97
CA ARG A 80 17.18 -18.17 -1.36
C ARG A 80 17.10 -17.65 -2.80
N GLN A 81 16.57 -18.45 -3.72
CA GLN A 81 16.44 -18.09 -5.13
C GLN A 81 14.96 -18.07 -5.50
N LEU A 82 14.45 -16.86 -5.76
CA LEU A 82 13.12 -16.66 -6.30
C LEU A 82 13.12 -16.94 -7.81
N SER A 83 12.02 -17.50 -8.30
CA SER A 83 11.74 -17.64 -9.72
C SER A 83 11.45 -16.28 -10.36
N GLU A 84 11.57 -16.20 -11.68
CA GLU A 84 11.22 -15.00 -12.44
C GLU A 84 9.76 -14.57 -12.22
N ALA A 85 8.84 -15.53 -12.07
CA ALA A 85 7.43 -15.27 -11.79
C ALA A 85 7.23 -14.62 -10.41
N GLU A 86 7.92 -15.09 -9.37
CA GLU A 86 7.84 -14.50 -8.02
C GLU A 86 8.48 -13.11 -7.97
N LEU A 87 9.61 -12.90 -8.66
CA LEU A 87 10.25 -11.59 -8.77
C LEU A 87 9.33 -10.59 -9.50
N THR A 88 8.74 -11.03 -10.61
CA THR A 88 7.78 -10.22 -11.38
C THR A 88 6.56 -9.87 -10.55
N TYR A 89 6.00 -10.85 -9.82
CA TYR A 89 4.89 -10.64 -8.90
C TYR A 89 5.23 -9.58 -7.84
N ALA A 90 6.36 -9.74 -7.12
CA ALA A 90 6.75 -8.82 -6.05
C ALA A 90 6.99 -7.40 -6.58
N ALA A 91 7.64 -7.26 -7.73
CA ALA A 91 7.85 -5.96 -8.37
C ALA A 91 6.52 -5.31 -8.80
N LEU A 92 5.60 -6.11 -9.35
CA LEU A 92 4.30 -5.63 -9.80
C LEU A 92 3.41 -5.19 -8.63
N ASP A 93 3.43 -5.88 -7.49
CA ASP A 93 2.63 -5.53 -6.31
C ASP A 93 3.07 -4.17 -5.74
N ALA A 94 4.39 -3.92 -5.65
CA ALA A 94 4.93 -2.62 -5.24
C ALA A 94 4.64 -1.50 -6.25
N TRP A 95 4.81 -1.78 -7.55
CA TRP A 95 4.51 -0.81 -8.60
C TRP A 95 3.03 -0.45 -8.67
N ALA A 96 2.14 -1.44 -8.53
CA ALA A 96 0.70 -1.26 -8.62
C ALA A 96 0.17 -0.36 -7.50
N GLY A 97 0.72 -0.44 -6.28
CA GLY A 97 0.40 0.49 -5.20
C GLY A 97 0.66 1.94 -5.60
N ARG A 98 1.88 2.23 -6.07
CA ARG A 98 2.23 3.58 -6.56
C ARG A 98 1.37 4.02 -7.74
N ALA A 99 1.12 3.15 -8.71
CA ALA A 99 0.32 3.48 -9.88
C ALA A 99 -1.15 3.77 -9.52
N CYS A 100 -1.73 3.01 -8.58
CA CYS A 100 -3.07 3.28 -8.06
C CYS A 100 -3.13 4.64 -7.36
N TYR A 101 -2.14 4.96 -6.53
CA TYR A 101 -2.02 6.27 -5.89
C TYR A 101 -2.03 7.42 -6.93
N ASP A 102 -1.22 7.31 -7.98
CA ASP A 102 -1.16 8.28 -9.07
C ASP A 102 -2.54 8.40 -9.78
N GLY A 103 -3.20 7.27 -10.05
CA GLY A 103 -4.54 7.25 -10.63
C GLY A 103 -5.61 7.90 -9.75
N MET A 104 -5.57 7.70 -8.43
CA MET A 104 -6.46 8.36 -7.48
C MET A 104 -6.22 9.88 -7.47
N ARG A 105 -4.95 10.32 -7.47
CA ARG A 105 -4.61 11.77 -7.53
C ARG A 105 -5.14 12.43 -8.79
N GLN A 106 -4.99 11.78 -9.94
CA GLN A 106 -5.47 12.30 -11.22
C GLN A 106 -7.00 12.40 -11.24
N ARG A 107 -7.70 11.38 -10.72
CA ARG A 107 -9.18 11.43 -10.60
C ARG A 107 -9.64 12.56 -9.69
N ALA A 108 -9.05 12.69 -8.50
CA ALA A 108 -9.42 13.75 -7.55
C ALA A 108 -9.20 15.16 -8.13
N ALA A 109 -8.10 15.35 -8.89
CA ALA A 109 -7.85 16.61 -9.58
C ALA A 109 -8.89 16.89 -10.69
N ALA A 110 -9.35 15.86 -11.40
CA ALA A 110 -10.34 16.00 -12.47
C ALA A 110 -11.77 16.22 -11.95
N THR A 111 -12.14 15.64 -10.81
CA THR A 111 -13.49 15.76 -10.23
C THR A 111 -13.66 16.98 -9.32
N GLY A 112 -12.58 17.69 -8.99
CA GLY A 112 -12.60 18.79 -8.03
C GLY A 112 -12.90 18.32 -6.59
N ASP A 113 -12.75 17.02 -6.32
CA ASP A 113 -12.94 16.44 -4.99
C ASP A 113 -11.72 16.80 -4.11
N VAL A 114 -11.81 17.95 -3.46
CA VAL A 114 -10.76 18.49 -2.59
C VAL A 114 -10.54 17.63 -1.34
N ASP A 115 -11.58 16.95 -0.85
CA ASP A 115 -11.48 16.08 0.32
C ASP A 115 -10.74 14.78 -0.04
N GLY A 116 -11.10 14.15 -1.16
CA GLY A 116 -10.34 13.03 -1.72
C GLY A 116 -8.90 13.41 -2.05
N ALA A 117 -8.67 14.59 -2.61
CA ALA A 117 -7.32 15.08 -2.92
C ALA A 117 -6.47 15.40 -1.68
N SER A 118 -7.11 15.73 -0.54
CA SER A 118 -6.45 15.96 0.75
C SER A 118 -6.09 14.63 1.43
N MET A 119 -7.01 13.66 1.47
CA MET A 119 -6.77 12.32 2.04
C MET A 119 -5.64 11.57 1.32
N VAL A 120 -5.49 11.77 0.02
CA VAL A 120 -4.40 11.17 -0.76
C VAL A 120 -3.04 11.84 -0.46
N ARG A 121 -3.00 13.03 0.15
CA ARG A 121 -1.73 13.73 0.43
C ARG A 121 -1.20 13.52 1.84
N THR A 122 -2.04 13.12 2.78
CA THR A 122 -1.61 12.90 4.16
C THR A 122 -1.02 11.50 4.29
N GLY A 123 0.30 11.44 4.51
CA GLY A 123 0.88 10.32 5.24
C GLY A 123 0.33 10.33 6.66
N ASP A 124 0.10 9.17 7.25
CA ASP A 124 -0.41 9.07 8.61
C ASP A 124 0.46 9.88 9.62
N GLY A 125 -0.17 10.33 10.71
CA GLY A 125 0.52 11.08 11.76
C GLY A 125 1.19 10.20 12.83
N LEU A 126 0.85 8.91 12.88
CA LEU A 126 1.14 8.02 13.99
C LEU A 126 2.49 7.31 13.82
N SER A 127 3.23 7.17 14.92
CA SER A 127 4.31 6.18 14.99
C SER A 127 3.77 4.75 14.84
N CYS A 128 4.63 3.79 14.52
CA CYS A 128 4.26 2.37 14.47
C CYS A 128 3.72 1.87 15.82
N ALA A 129 4.25 2.36 16.94
CA ALA A 129 3.77 2.01 18.28
C ALA A 129 2.36 2.55 18.56
N GLU A 130 2.08 3.80 18.15
CA GLU A 130 0.73 4.37 18.27
C GLU A 130 -0.25 3.65 17.34
N LEU A 131 0.14 3.41 16.09
CA LEU A 131 -0.66 2.65 15.12
C LEU A 131 -1.02 1.26 15.65
N TYR A 132 -0.05 0.55 16.22
CA TYR A 132 -0.28 -0.76 16.85
C TYR A 132 -1.31 -0.71 17.98
N ALA A 133 -1.29 0.35 18.79
CA ALA A 133 -2.22 0.51 19.91
C ALA A 133 -3.69 0.76 19.47
N TYR A 134 -3.91 1.18 18.23
CA TYR A 134 -5.25 1.42 17.65
C TYR A 134 -5.85 0.20 16.94
N ARG A 135 -5.08 -0.88 16.76
CA ARG A 135 -5.51 -2.11 16.09
C ARG A 135 -6.36 -2.99 17.01
#